data_AF-A0A401TR40-F1
#
_entry.id   AF-A0A401TR40-F1
#
_cell.length_a   1.000
_cell.length_b   1.000
_cell.length_c   1.000
_cell.angle_alpha   90.00
_cell.angle_beta   90.00
_cell.angle_gamma   90.00
#
_symmetry.space_group_name_H-M   'P 1'
#
loop_
_entity.id
_entity.type
_entity.pdbx_description
1 polymer ?
#
loop_
_entity_poly.entity_id
_entity_poly.type
_entity_poly.pdbx_seq_one_letter_code
_entity_poly.pdbx_strand_id
1 'polypeptide(L)'
;SVTLKSFNNIPFVCSTKRFPGYDSESKDFTADVHRRHIFGLNVADYMRQLMEEDEDTYKKQFSQYIKHGITPDMMENMYKTAHREIRANPTHEKKPRKEMGKPKR
;
A
#
# COMPACT_ATOMS: atom_id res chain seq x y z
N SER A 1 30.75 -7.79 -16.91
CA SER A 1 29.52 -8.07 -16.14
C SER A 1 29.62 -7.41 -14.76
N VAL A 2 29.58 -6.09 -14.70
CA VAL A 2 29.63 -5.25 -13.49
C VAL A 2 29.04 -3.92 -13.99
N THR A 3 27.97 -3.29 -13.51
CA THR A 3 27.44 -3.07 -12.16
C THR A 3 26.07 -2.44 -12.36
N LEU A 4 24.99 -3.04 -11.84
CA LEU A 4 23.69 -2.36 -11.78
C LEU A 4 23.03 -2.64 -10.43
N LYS A 5 23.64 -2.13 -9.35
CA LYS A 5 23.06 -2.20 -7.99
C LYS A 5 23.36 -0.92 -7.22
N SER A 6 22.69 0.17 -7.61
CA SER A 6 22.38 1.27 -6.71
C SER A 6 21.27 2.12 -7.35
N PHE A 7 20.04 1.63 -7.33
CA PHE A 7 18.88 2.42 -7.76
C PHE A 7 18.34 3.21 -6.55
N ASN A 8 18.95 4.38 -6.36
CA ASN A 8 18.35 5.65 -5.98
C ASN A 8 17.78 5.83 -4.56
N ASN A 9 18.65 6.28 -3.64
CA ASN A 9 18.25 7.25 -2.61
C ASN A 9 18.10 8.62 -3.29
N ILE A 10 16.90 8.90 -3.80
CA ILE A 10 16.60 10.20 -4.42
C ILE A 10 16.62 11.27 -3.32
N PRO A 11 17.44 12.32 -3.42
CA PRO A 11 17.40 13.42 -2.47
C PRO A 11 16.09 14.18 -2.69
N PHE A 12 15.10 13.90 -1.86
CA PHE A 12 13.82 14.58 -1.83
C PHE A 12 13.65 15.26 -0.48
N VAL A 13 13.39 16.57 -0.49
CA VAL A 13 13.24 17.37 0.73
C VAL A 13 11.84 17.12 1.30
N CYS A 14 11.74 16.21 2.26
CA CYS A 14 10.52 15.97 3.03
C CYS A 14 10.50 16.85 4.28
N SER A 15 9.33 17.42 4.60
CA SER A 15 9.04 17.90 5.96
C SER A 15 8.28 16.82 6.71
N THR A 16 8.73 16.46 7.91
CA THR A 16 8.12 15.39 8.73
C THR A 16 6.74 15.74 9.28
N LYS A 17 6.33 17.01 9.18
CA LYS A 17 5.06 17.56 9.68
C LYS A 17 3.80 17.02 9.00
N ARG A 18 3.94 16.38 7.84
CA ARG A 18 2.81 15.87 7.04
C ARG A 18 2.70 14.34 7.07
N PHE A 19 3.59 13.66 7.78
CA PHE A 19 3.51 12.21 7.89
C PHE A 19 2.51 11.79 8.97
N PRO A 20 1.78 10.67 8.76
CA PRO A 20 0.90 10.11 9.77
C PRO A 20 1.73 9.73 11.00
N GLY A 21 1.31 10.20 12.18
CA GLY A 21 2.05 10.06 13.43
C GLY A 21 2.81 11.32 13.88
N TYR A 22 2.74 12.43 13.13
CA TYR A 22 3.21 13.74 13.61
C TYR A 22 2.15 14.37 14.50
N ASP A 23 2.49 14.64 15.76
CA ASP A 23 1.65 15.41 16.66
C ASP A 23 2.06 16.89 16.62
N SER A 24 1.08 17.77 16.37
CA SER A 24 1.30 19.22 16.30
C SER A 24 1.58 19.86 17.66
N GLU A 25 1.11 19.25 18.75
CA GLU A 25 1.30 19.78 20.10
C GLU A 25 2.66 19.41 20.67
N SER A 26 3.00 18.11 20.69
CA SER A 26 4.31 17.65 21.18
C SER A 26 5.45 17.88 20.19
N LYS A 27 5.15 18.15 18.90
CA LYS A 27 6.12 18.13 17.78
C LYS A 27 6.85 16.80 17.65
N ASP A 28 6.36 15.76 18.31
CA ASP A 28 6.94 14.44 18.28
C ASP A 28 6.37 13.63 17.12
N PHE A 29 7.26 12.85 16.51
CA PHE A 29 6.91 11.97 15.40
C PHE A 29 6.94 10.52 15.88
N THR A 30 5.77 9.90 15.94
CA THR A 30 5.66 8.49 16.32
C THR A 30 5.95 7.60 15.12
N ALA A 31 7.20 7.15 15.01
CA ALA A 31 7.68 6.30 13.92
C ALA A 31 6.90 4.97 13.80
N ASP A 32 6.39 4.44 14.91
CA ASP A 32 5.61 3.21 14.93
C ASP A 32 4.27 3.35 14.20
N VAL A 33 3.55 4.46 14.40
CA VAL A 33 2.29 4.74 13.70
C VAL A 33 2.54 4.92 12.21
N HIS A 34 3.62 5.62 11.86
CA HIS A 34 4.01 5.80 10.47
C HIS A 34 4.31 4.46 9.79
N ARG A 35 5.10 3.60 10.45
CA ARG A 35 5.42 2.25 9.96
C ARG A 35 4.17 1.40 9.80
N ARG A 36 3.23 1.46 10.74
CA ARG A 36 1.95 0.73 10.66
C ARG A 36 1.13 1.16 9.43
N HIS A 37 1.11 2.46 9.13
CA HIS A 37 0.42 2.98 7.94
C HIS A 37 1.10 2.59 6.64
N ILE A 38 2.44 2.51 6.60
CA ILE A 38 3.19 2.05 5.40
C ILE A 38 2.78 0.62 5.03
N PHE A 39 2.61 -0.26 6.01
CA PHE A 39 2.21 -1.65 5.78
C PHE A 39 0.69 -1.88 5.74
N GLY A 40 -0.11 -0.82 5.80
CA GLY A 40 -1.57 -0.90 5.72
C GLY A 40 -2.23 -1.59 6.93
N LEU A 41 -1.57 -1.60 8.10
CA LEU A 41 -2.14 -2.21 9.30
C LEU A 41 -3.40 -1.48 9.79
N ASN A 42 -3.52 -0.18 9.55
CA ASN A 42 -4.73 0.58 9.84
C ASN A 42 -5.95 0.09 9.03
N VAL A 43 -5.76 -0.28 7.77
CA VAL A 43 -6.81 -0.86 6.92
C VAL A 43 -7.16 -2.26 7.40
N ALA A 44 -6.15 -3.05 7.79
CA ALA A 44 -6.38 -4.38 8.37
C ALA A 44 -7.18 -4.30 9.69
N ASP A 45 -6.89 -3.32 10.55
CA ASP A 45 -7.64 -3.07 11.78
C ASP A 45 -9.08 -2.66 11.49
N TYR A 46 -9.29 -1.77 10.50
CA TYR A 46 -10.64 -1.37 10.08
C TYR A 46 -11.42 -2.54 9.46
N MET A 47 -10.77 -3.41 8.69
CA MET A 47 -11.38 -4.64 8.17
C MET A 47 -11.84 -5.55 9.32
N ARG A 48 -11.02 -5.72 10.37
CA ARG A 48 -11.38 -6.51 11.55
C ARG A 48 -12.59 -5.92 12.29
N GLN A 49 -12.58 -4.61 12.53
CA GLN A 49 -13.70 -3.91 13.18
C GLN A 49 -15.01 -4.09 12.41
N LEU A 50 -15.00 -3.90 11.09
CA LEU A 50 -16.20 -4.07 10.27
C LEU A 50 -16.67 -5.52 10.17
N MET A 51 -15.78 -6.50 10.29
CA MET A 51 -16.19 -7.90 10.35
C MET A 51 -16.95 -8.25 11.63
N GLU A 52 -16.66 -7.58 12.74
CA GLU A 52 -17.33 -7.76 14.03
C GLU A 52 -18.61 -6.93 14.15
N GLU A 53 -18.60 -5.69 13.67
CA GLU A 53 -19.74 -4.76 13.79
C GLU A 53 -20.78 -4.95 12.68
N ASP A 54 -20.35 -5.00 11.41
CA ASP A 54 -21.25 -4.85 10.26
C ASP A 54 -20.71 -5.56 9.00
N GLU A 55 -20.95 -6.87 8.92
CA GLU A 55 -20.46 -7.71 7.81
C GLU A 55 -21.02 -7.28 6.44
N ASP A 56 -22.22 -6.70 6.40
CA ASP A 56 -22.83 -6.18 5.16
C ASP A 56 -22.07 -4.96 4.62
N THR A 57 -21.59 -4.09 5.51
CA THR A 57 -20.76 -2.95 5.15
C THR A 57 -19.38 -3.42 4.72
N TYR A 58 -18.82 -4.42 5.39
CA TYR A 58 -17.57 -5.07 5.00
C TYR A 58 -17.66 -5.64 3.58
N LYS A 59 -18.71 -6.39 3.25
CA LYS A 59 -18.93 -6.96 1.91
C LYS A 59 -19.05 -5.88 0.83
N LYS A 60 -19.70 -4.76 1.13
CA LYS A 60 -19.84 -3.63 0.19
C LYS A 60 -18.51 -2.92 -0.06
N GLN A 61 -17.83 -2.50 1.00
CA GLN A 61 -16.59 -1.73 0.90
C GLN A 61 -15.40 -2.57 0.41
N PHE A 62 -15.27 -3.80 0.92
CA PHE A 62 -14.14 -4.70 0.65
C PHE A 62 -14.47 -5.78 -0.39
N SER A 63 -15.50 -5.57 -1.22
CA SER A 63 -15.93 -6.53 -2.27
C SER A 63 -14.79 -7.02 -3.17
N GLN A 64 -13.83 -6.15 -3.52
CA GLN A 64 -12.67 -6.53 -4.34
C GLN A 64 -11.67 -7.38 -3.55
N TYR A 65 -11.45 -7.06 -2.27
CA TYR A 65 -10.56 -7.82 -1.40
C TYR A 65 -11.09 -9.24 -1.19
N ILE A 66 -12.40 -9.38 -1.00
CA ILE A 66 -13.07 -10.68 -0.90
C ILE A 66 -12.90 -11.48 -2.20
N LYS A 67 -13.07 -10.85 -3.37
CA LYS A 67 -12.85 -11.51 -4.67
C LYS A 67 -11.42 -12.02 -4.86
N HIS A 68 -10.44 -11.31 -4.32
CA HIS A 68 -9.03 -11.68 -4.40
C HIS A 68 -8.56 -12.54 -3.22
N GLY A 69 -9.43 -12.85 -2.25
CA GLY A 69 -9.08 -13.63 -1.06
C GLY A 69 -8.08 -12.93 -0.13
N ILE A 70 -8.07 -11.60 -0.12
CA ILE A 70 -7.13 -10.81 0.69
C ILE A 70 -7.70 -10.69 2.11
N THR A 71 -6.97 -11.23 3.09
CA THR A 71 -7.31 -11.14 4.52
C THR A 71 -6.52 -10.03 5.21
N PRO A 72 -6.99 -9.52 6.37
CA PRO A 72 -6.30 -8.47 7.12
C PRO A 72 -4.87 -8.88 7.53
N ASP A 73 -4.63 -10.16 7.81
CA ASP A 73 -3.29 -10.65 8.21
C ASP A 73 -2.33 -10.78 7.01
N MET A 74 -2.86 -10.94 5.80
CA MET A 74 -2.06 -11.02 4.58
C MET A 74 -1.61 -9.64 4.05
N MET A 75 -2.25 -8.55 4.50
CA MET A 75 -1.96 -7.18 4.04
C MET A 75 -0.50 -6.79 4.25
N GLU A 76 0.05 -6.99 5.45
CA GLU A 76 1.45 -6.62 5.75
C GLU A 76 2.43 -7.42 4.87
N ASN A 77 2.18 -8.72 4.69
CA ASN A 77 3.03 -9.60 3.89
C ASN A 77 2.97 -9.28 2.40
N MET A 78 1.80 -8.87 1.90
CA MET A 78 1.62 -8.43 0.52
C MET A 78 2.50 -7.21 0.21
N TYR A 79 2.47 -6.18 1.07
CA TYR A 79 3.29 -4.97 0.88
C TYR A 79 4.79 -5.25 1.03
N LYS A 80 5.20 -6.08 2.00
CA LYS A 80 6.61 -6.50 2.14
C LYS A 80 7.11 -7.22 0.88
N THR A 81 6.30 -8.12 0.33
CA THR A 81 6.64 -8.88 -0.88
C THR A 81 6.72 -7.95 -2.09
N ALA A 82 5.75 -7.06 -2.27
CA ALA A 82 5.76 -6.06 -3.33
C ALA A 82 6.99 -5.15 -3.25
N HIS A 83 7.36 -4.66 -2.05
CA HIS A 83 8.57 -3.86 -1.89
C HIS A 83 9.84 -4.63 -2.24
N ARG A 84 9.92 -5.93 -1.92
CA ARG A 84 11.05 -6.78 -2.29
C ARG A 84 11.13 -6.97 -3.80
N GLU A 85 10.00 -7.22 -4.45
CA GLU A 85 9.92 -7.43 -5.91
C GLU A 85 10.26 -6.16 -6.69
N ILE A 86 9.73 -5.00 -6.28
CA ILE A 86 10.03 -3.71 -6.91
C ILE A 86 11.53 -3.36 -6.77
N ARG A 87 12.14 -3.67 -5.62
CA ARG A 87 13.59 -3.46 -5.42
C ARG A 87 14.43 -4.43 -6.24
N ALA A 88 13.94 -5.65 -6.48
CA ALA A 88 14.64 -6.64 -7.29
C ALA A 88 14.59 -6.27 -8.79
N ASN A 89 13.42 -5.86 -9.29
CA ASN A 89 13.19 -5.50 -10.68
C ASN A 89 12.47 -4.15 -10.78
N PRO A 90 13.22 -3.02 -10.77
CA PRO A 90 12.63 -1.69 -10.86
C PRO A 90 12.18 -1.29 -12.27
N THR A 91 12.41 -2.15 -13.28
CA THR A 91 12.11 -1.88 -14.68
C THR A 91 10.63 -2.11 -14.97
N HIS A 92 9.96 -1.09 -15.54
CA HIS A 92 8.57 -1.21 -15.96
C HIS A 92 8.45 -1.94 -17.31
N GLU A 93 7.78 -3.09 -17.32
CA GLU A 93 7.43 -3.78 -18.57
C GLU A 93 6.16 -3.19 -19.17
N LYS A 94 6.26 -2.65 -20.39
CA LYS A 94 5.08 -2.15 -21.12
C LYS A 94 4.17 -3.30 -21.48
N LYS A 95 2.93 -3.27 -20.98
CA LYS A 95 1.90 -4.20 -21.41
C LYS A 95 1.57 -3.96 -22.90
N PRO A 96 1.36 -5.01 -23.71
CA PRO A 96 0.94 -4.86 -25.09
C PRO A 96 -0.40 -4.12 -25.14
N ARG A 97 -0.52 -3.17 -26.06
CA ARG A 97 -1.72 -2.34 -26.21
C ARG A 97 -2.89 -3.24 -26.60
N LYS A 98 -3.89 -3.36 -25.73
CA LYS A 98 -5.18 -3.97 -26.11
C LYS A 98 -5.91 -2.97 -27.02
N GLU A 99 -6.22 -3.38 -28.25
CA GLU A 99 -7.14 -2.64 -29.11
C GLU A 99 -8.53 -2.65 -28.46
N MET A 100 -8.90 -1.56 -27.79
CA MET A 100 -10.26 -1.42 -27.30
C MET A 100 -11.15 -1.05 -28.49
N GLY A 101 -12.07 -1.97 -28.82
CA GLY A 101 -13.12 -1.75 -29.80
C GLY A 101 -13.91 -0.48 -29.49
N LYS A 102 -14.32 0.20 -30.56
CA LYS A 102 -14.96 1.53 -30.57
C LYS A 102 -16.04 1.67 -29.47
N PRO A 103 -16.10 2.81 -28.76
CA PRO A 103 -17.13 3.03 -27.75
C PRO A 103 -18.52 2.97 -28.38
N LYS A 104 -19.38 2.07 -27.89
CA LYS A 104 -20.81 2.06 -28.20
C LYS A 104 -21.44 3.23 -27.43
N ARG A 105 -21.90 4.24 -28.16
CA ARG A 105 -22.71 5.36 -27.64
C ARG A 105 -24.07 4.86 -27.15
#